data_AF-A0AA37FBH4-F1
#
_entry.id   AF-A0AA37FBH4-F1
#
_cell.length_a   1.000
_cell.length_b   1.000
_cell.length_c   1.000
_cell.angle_alpha   90.00
_cell.angle_beta   90.00
_cell.angle_gamma   90.00
#
_symmetry.space_group_name_H-M   'P 1'
#
loop_
_entity.id
_entity.type
_entity.pdbx_description
1 polymer ?
#
loop_
_entity_poly.entity_id
_entity_poly.type
_entity_poly.pdbx_seq_one_letter_code
_entity_poly.pdbx_strand_id
1 'polypeptide(L)' 'MTSDACRTCQEFALAEAVANGERDYSKATDCRVLLKRHRQGGECTAPGEQE' A
#
# COMPACT_ATOMS: atom_id res chain seq x y z
N MET A 1 -0.03 17.15 -10.79
CA MET A 1 -0.83 16.70 -9.62
C MET A 1 -0.39 15.29 -9.26
N THR A 2 0.77 15.13 -8.64
CA THR A 2 1.21 13.85 -8.08
C THR A 2 0.86 13.90 -6.60
N SER A 3 -0.30 13.36 -6.24
CA SER A 3 -0.62 13.08 -4.85
C SER A 3 0.49 12.17 -4.34
N ASP A 4 1.37 12.70 -3.50
CA ASP A 4 2.45 11.94 -2.88
C ASP A 4 1.79 10.87 -2.02
N ALA A 5 1.60 9.70 -2.61
CA ALA A 5 1.07 8.56 -1.91
C ALA A 5 2.13 8.20 -0.88
N CYS A 6 1.69 8.16 0.38
CA CYS A 6 2.51 7.83 1.54
C CYS A 6 3.47 6.65 1.27
N ARG A 7 4.61 6.58 1.95
CA ARG A 7 5.61 5.51 1.75
C ARG A 7 4.97 4.11 1.85
N THR A 8 4.12 3.90 2.85
CA THR A 8 3.34 2.68 3.06
C THR A 8 2.42 2.34 1.87
N CYS A 9 1.82 3.36 1.25
CA CYS A 9 0.96 3.24 0.08
C CYS A 9 1.76 2.74 -1.14
N GLN A 10 2.98 3.26 -1.32
CA GLN A 10 3.88 2.81 -2.37
C GLN A 10 4.37 1.38 -2.11
N GLU A 11 4.71 1.04 -0.86
CA GLU A 11 5.14 -0.31 -0.49
C GLU A 11 4.05 -1.34 -0.76
N PHE A 12 2.79 -1.07 -0.40
CA PHE A 12 1.68 -1.97 -0.70
C PHE A 12 1.40 -2.08 -2.21
N ALA A 13 1.48 -0.98 -2.96
CA ALA A 13 1.30 -1.01 -4.41
C ALA A 13 2.41 -1.82 -5.11
N LEU A 14 3.64 -1.72 -4.64
CA LEU A 14 4.79 -2.43 -5.17
C LEU A 14 4.72 -3.92 -4.82
N ALA A 15 4.35 -4.25 -3.58
CA ALA A 15 4.11 -5.63 -3.14
C ALA A 15 2.95 -6.28 -3.91
N GLU A 16 1.88 -5.55 -4.19
CA GLU A 16 0.79 -6.02 -5.05
C GLU A 16 1.29 -6.35 -6.47
N ALA A 17 2.11 -5.47 -7.07
CA ALA A 17 2.66 -5.69 -8.40
C ALA A 17 3.58 -6.92 -8.45
N VAL A 18 4.44 -7.10 -7.45
CA VAL A 18 5.30 -8.29 -7.31
C VAL A 18 4.46 -9.55 -7.16
N ALA A 19 3.48 -9.55 -6.26
CA ALA A 19 2.60 -10.70 -6.04
C ALA A 19 1.80 -11.08 -7.28
N ASN A 20 1.32 -10.09 -8.06
CA ASN A 20 0.69 -10.35 -9.35
C ASN A 20 1.65 -11.00 -10.36
N GLY A 21 2.92 -10.56 -10.39
CA GLY A 21 3.97 -11.17 -11.21
C GLY A 21 4.27 -12.62 -10.83
N GLU A 22 4.25 -12.92 -9.54
CA GLU A 22 4.44 -14.28 -8.99
C GLU A 22 3.17 -15.15 -9.09
N ARG A 23 2.05 -14.60 -9.58
CA ARG A 23 0.70 -15.22 -9.54
C ARG A 23 0.23 -15.58 -8.13
N ASP A 24 0.77 -14.90 -7.12
CA ASP A 24 0.30 -14.99 -5.74
C ASP A 24 -0.88 -14.03 -5.55
N TYR A 25 -2.04 -14.45 -6.04
CA TYR A 25 -3.28 -13.66 -5.95
C TYR A 25 -3.77 -13.49 -4.51
N SER A 26 -3.33 -14.35 -3.59
CA SER A 26 -3.63 -14.22 -2.16
C SER A 26 -2.93 -12.99 -1.59
N LYS A 27 -1.61 -12.90 -1.77
CA LYS A 27 -0.83 -11.71 -1.37
C LYS A 27 -1.28 -10.44 -2.09
N ALA A 28 -1.58 -10.51 -3.38
CA ALA A 28 -2.07 -9.35 -4.14
C ALA A 28 -3.40 -8.81 -3.60
N THR A 29 -4.28 -9.71 -3.11
CA THR A 29 -5.54 -9.31 -2.49
C THR A 29 -5.31 -8.73 -1.10
N ASP A 30 -4.41 -9.33 -0.32
CA ASP A 30 -4.04 -8.83 1.01
C ASP A 30 -3.47 -7.40 0.94
N CYS A 31 -2.55 -7.15 0.01
CA CYS A 31 -1.98 -5.82 -0.24
C CYS A 31 -3.06 -4.78 -0.57
N ARG A 32 -4.07 -5.15 -1.38
CA ARG A 32 -5.21 -4.27 -1.69
C ARG A 32 -6.08 -3.99 -0.46
N VAL A 33 -6.31 -4.99 0.39
CA VAL A 33 -7.06 -4.82 1.65
C VAL A 33 -6.31 -3.92 2.62
N LEU A 34 -5.00 -4.12 2.78
CA LEU A 34 -4.13 -3.29 3.61
C LEU A 34 -4.13 -1.84 3.14
N LEU A 35 -3.96 -1.61 1.83
CA LEU A 35 -3.99 -0.28 1.24
C LEU A 35 -5.36 0.40 1.43
N LYS A 36 -6.47 -0.34 1.31
CA LYS A 36 -7.82 0.19 1.57
C LYS A 36 -8.03 0.51 3.05
N ARG A 37 -7.54 -0.32 3.98
CA ARG A 37 -7.60 -0.05 5.42
C ARG A 37 -6.78 1.17 5.78
N HIS A 38 -5.56 1.26 5.26
CA HIS A 38 -4.66 2.38 5.49
C HIS A 38 -5.25 3.72 5.02
N ARG A 39 -5.89 3.74 3.85
CA ARG A 39 -6.61 4.92 3.34
C ARG A 39 -7.86 5.27 4.17
N GLN A 40 -8.63 4.27 4.60
CA GLN A 40 -9.84 4.50 5.38
C GLN A 40 -9.56 4.85 6.86
N GLY A 41 -8.48 4.32 7.42
CA GLY A 41 -8.07 4.57 8.80
C GLY A 41 -7.45 5.94 9.02
N GLY A 42 -7.21 6.73 7.96
CA GLY A 42 -6.57 8.03 8.08
C GLY A 42 -5.07 7.98 8.41
N GLU A 43 -4.50 6.78 8.56
CA GLU A 43 -3.05 6.55 8.70
C GLU A 43 -2.26 6.94 7.45
N CYS A 44 -2.96 7.19 6.33
CA CYS A 44 -2.40 7.76 5.11
C CYS A 44 -2.09 9.26 5.26
N THR A 45 -1.27 9.60 6.25
CA THR A 45 -0.63 10.90 6.41
C THR A 45 0.82 10.75 5.96
N ALA A 46 1.20 11.35 4.83
CA ALA A 46 2.61 11.42 4.42
C ALA A 46 3.28 12.64 5.07
N PRO A 47 4.61 12.68 5.27
CA PRO A 47 5.54 11.70 5.85
C PRO A 47 6.12 12.18 7.20
N GLY A 48 6.53 11.23 8.06
CA GLY A 48 7.06 11.45 9.42
C GLY A 48 5.95 11.19 10.44
N GLU A 49 6.03 10.28 11.40
CA GLU A 49 7.15 9.85 12.22
C GLU A 49 6.94 8.36 12.56
N GLN A 50 7.96 7.54 12.39
CA GLN A 50 8.11 6.27 13.10
C GLN A 50 9.43 6.45 13.85
N GLU A 51 9.36 6.77 15.14
CA GLU A 51 10.48 6.97 16.06
C GLU A 51 11.24 5.66 16.35
#